data_AF-A0A956IMN3-F1
#
_entry.id   AF-A0A956IMN3-F1
#
_cell.length_a   1.000
_cell.length_b   1.000
_cell.length_c   1.000
_cell.angle_alpha   90.00
_cell.angle_beta   90.00
_cell.angle_gamma   90.00
#
_symmetry.space_group_name_H-M   'P 1'
#
loop_
_entity.id
_entity.type
_entity.pdbx_description
1 polymer ?
#
loop_
_entity_poly.entity_id
_entity_poly.type
_entity_poly.pdbx_seq_one_letter_code
_entity_poly.pdbx_strand_id
1 'polypeptide(L)'
;MSAQVSDNVLDKILAVQLTVAWAGEAKCEPPRLGWWNTDLIDEAGGGDFFARLLPKTHAWASLEAVREAARRVDAEARRKTANPDAMRTLFFLGFELDEQLDDRLAMLKRDSAGDKAPSEALELPIALGAKFDKEALRGALTKGGTEEFKREPAGRQLKGPLPTEPQELVRRLAAALVPLSDNYPLPYFKVEA
;
A
#
# COMPACT_ATOMS: atom_id res chain seq x y z
N MET A 1 -1.26 17.94 -19.32
CA MET A 1 -2.43 17.08 -19.06
C MET A 1 -1.92 15.66 -19.01
N SER A 2 -1.77 15.11 -17.80
CA SER A 2 -1.36 13.72 -17.63
C SER A 2 -2.45 12.80 -18.17
N ALA A 3 -2.07 11.65 -18.73
CA ALA A 3 -3.04 10.72 -19.29
C ALA A 3 -3.84 10.06 -18.16
N GLN A 4 -5.16 9.99 -18.32
CA GLN A 4 -6.03 9.24 -17.42
C GLN A 4 -5.60 7.77 -17.40
N VAL A 5 -5.26 7.25 -16.22
CA VAL A 5 -4.99 5.83 -15.99
C VAL A 5 -6.32 5.10 -15.92
N SER A 6 -6.39 3.90 -16.51
CA SER A 6 -7.61 3.12 -16.50
C SER A 6 -7.95 2.61 -15.10
N ASP A 7 -9.25 2.51 -14.79
CA ASP A 7 -9.76 1.97 -13.52
C ASP A 7 -9.14 0.61 -13.17
N ASN A 8 -8.96 -0.27 -14.15
CA ASN A 8 -8.35 -1.59 -13.91
C ASN A 8 -6.90 -1.50 -13.41
N VAL A 9 -6.13 -0.53 -13.90
CA VAL A 9 -4.75 -0.30 -13.44
C VAL A 9 -4.76 0.32 -12.06
N LEU A 10 -5.64 1.30 -11.80
CA LEU A 10 -5.80 1.90 -10.47
C LEU A 10 -6.22 0.86 -9.43
N ASP A 11 -7.15 -0.03 -9.77
CA ASP A 11 -7.62 -1.13 -8.91
C ASP A 11 -6.48 -2.08 -8.55
N LYS A 12 -5.62 -2.44 -9.51
CA LYS A 12 -4.42 -3.26 -9.25
C LYS A 12 -3.43 -2.58 -8.32
N ILE A 13 -3.21 -1.27 -8.50
CA ILE A 13 -2.31 -0.49 -7.64
C ILE A 13 -2.89 -0.40 -6.22
N LEU A 14 -4.18 -0.08 -6.09
CA LEU A 14 -4.87 -0.05 -4.81
C LEU A 14 -4.83 -1.40 -4.13
N ALA A 15 -5.07 -2.51 -4.84
CA ALA A 15 -5.01 -3.85 -4.28
C ALA A 15 -3.65 -4.14 -3.62
N VAL A 16 -2.54 -3.74 -4.27
CA VAL A 16 -1.20 -3.86 -3.71
C VAL A 16 -1.00 -2.92 -2.51
N GLN A 17 -1.34 -1.63 -2.65
CA GLN A 17 -1.17 -0.65 -1.57
C GLN A 17 -1.97 -1.03 -0.32
N LEU A 18 -3.24 -1.44 -0.46
CA LEU A 18 -4.11 -1.84 0.63
C LEU A 18 -3.63 -3.16 1.26
N THR A 19 -3.14 -4.10 0.46
CA THR A 19 -2.57 -5.35 1.00
C THR A 19 -1.31 -5.10 1.82
N VAL A 20 -0.40 -4.28 1.30
CA VAL A 20 0.81 -3.92 2.04
C VAL A 20 0.42 -3.13 3.29
N ALA A 21 -0.45 -2.12 3.17
CA ALA A 21 -0.95 -1.31 4.27
C ALA A 21 -1.76 -2.10 5.31
N TRP A 22 -2.36 -3.22 4.95
CA TRP A 22 -2.90 -4.16 5.93
C TRP A 22 -1.77 -4.95 6.62
N ALA A 23 -0.82 -5.47 5.85
CA ALA A 23 0.20 -6.41 6.33
C ALA A 23 1.20 -5.83 7.34
N GLY A 24 1.41 -4.53 7.39
CA GLY A 24 2.31 -3.87 8.33
C GLY A 24 1.69 -3.30 9.60
N GLU A 25 0.42 -3.60 9.92
CA GLU A 25 -0.11 -3.22 11.24
C GLU A 25 0.65 -3.93 12.36
N ALA A 26 0.85 -3.21 13.47
CA ALA A 26 1.60 -3.69 14.64
C ALA A 26 0.70 -4.08 15.82
N LYS A 27 -0.42 -3.39 16.01
CA LYS A 27 -1.24 -3.51 17.23
C LYS A 27 -2.39 -4.50 17.09
N CYS A 28 -2.42 -5.26 16.01
CA CYS A 28 -3.41 -6.31 15.82
C CYS A 28 -2.99 -7.62 16.51
N GLU A 29 -3.97 -8.45 16.84
CA GLU A 29 -3.74 -9.77 17.45
C GLU A 29 -4.19 -10.90 16.51
N PRO A 30 -3.26 -11.72 15.96
CA PRO A 30 -1.80 -11.68 16.15
C PRO A 30 -1.12 -10.54 15.35
N PRO A 31 0.06 -10.06 15.79
CA PRO A 31 0.78 -8.99 15.11
C PRO A 31 1.23 -9.41 13.71
N ARG A 32 1.22 -8.44 12.78
CA ARG A 32 1.70 -8.64 11.40
C ARG A 32 3.16 -8.17 11.27
N LEU A 33 3.50 -7.34 10.28
CA LEU A 33 4.90 -6.90 10.08
C LEU A 33 5.34 -5.77 11.03
N GLY A 34 4.41 -5.06 11.68
CA GLY A 34 4.78 -4.07 12.68
C GLY A 34 5.36 -2.76 12.14
N TRP A 35 5.09 -2.42 10.88
CA TRP A 35 5.60 -1.21 10.22
C TRP A 35 4.84 0.07 10.57
N TRP A 36 3.58 -0.02 10.98
CA TRP A 36 2.80 1.11 11.51
C TRP A 36 2.10 0.73 12.80
N ASN A 37 2.09 1.70 13.72
CA ASN A 37 1.66 1.53 15.09
C ASN A 37 0.13 1.65 15.26
N THR A 38 -0.62 0.87 14.49
CA THR A 38 -2.10 0.89 14.46
C THR A 38 -2.71 -0.53 14.44
N ASP A 39 -4.01 -0.58 14.68
CA ASP A 39 -4.93 -1.71 14.72
C ASP A 39 -6.28 -1.36 14.04
N LEU A 40 -6.25 -0.52 13.00
CA LEU A 40 -7.41 0.04 12.32
C LEU A 40 -8.30 -1.02 11.65
N ILE A 41 -7.73 -2.19 11.31
CA ILE A 41 -8.47 -3.32 10.76
C ILE A 41 -8.88 -4.33 11.84
N ASP A 42 -8.24 -4.32 13.01
CA ASP A 42 -8.49 -5.33 14.04
C ASP A 42 -9.92 -5.21 14.59
N GLU A 43 -10.68 -6.29 14.53
CA GLU A 43 -12.07 -6.35 15.03
C GLU A 43 -12.17 -6.03 16.52
N ALA A 44 -11.16 -6.35 17.33
CA ALA A 44 -11.12 -6.02 18.75
C ALA A 44 -10.56 -4.59 19.02
N GLY A 45 -10.08 -3.91 17.98
CA GLY A 45 -9.47 -2.58 18.02
C GLY A 45 -10.22 -1.57 17.15
N GLY A 46 -9.50 -0.93 16.23
CA GLY A 46 -10.05 0.10 15.36
C GLY A 46 -11.15 -0.37 14.40
N GLY A 47 -11.17 -1.66 14.06
CA GLY A 47 -12.20 -2.26 13.21
C GLY A 47 -13.60 -2.17 13.83
N ASP A 48 -13.76 -2.44 15.13
CA ASP A 48 -15.04 -2.27 15.83
C ASP A 48 -15.48 -0.80 15.88
N PHE A 49 -14.54 0.13 16.08
CA PHE A 49 -14.84 1.56 16.01
C PHE A 49 -15.42 1.94 14.64
N PHE A 50 -14.79 1.52 13.54
CA PHE A 50 -15.31 1.77 12.19
C PHE A 50 -16.63 1.06 11.92
N ALA A 51 -16.82 -0.17 12.41
CA ALA A 51 -18.08 -0.91 12.27
C ALA A 51 -19.25 -0.17 12.92
N ARG A 52 -19.03 0.48 14.07
CA ARG A 52 -20.04 1.30 14.74
C ARG A 52 -20.26 2.65 14.05
N LEU A 53 -19.19 3.29 13.58
CA LEU A 53 -19.26 4.62 12.96
C LEU A 53 -19.84 4.58 11.53
N LEU A 54 -19.46 3.58 10.75
CA LEU A 54 -19.71 3.45 9.32
C LEU A 54 -20.20 2.03 8.98
N PRO A 55 -21.34 1.56 9.51
CA PRO A 55 -21.72 0.15 9.47
C PRO A 55 -21.76 -0.46 8.06
N LYS A 56 -22.10 0.33 7.04
CA LYS A 56 -22.14 -0.13 5.64
C LYS A 56 -20.80 -0.14 4.93
N THR A 57 -19.86 0.72 5.32
CA THR A 57 -18.62 0.95 4.58
C THR A 57 -17.37 0.77 5.44
N HIS A 58 -17.51 0.23 6.65
CA HIS A 58 -16.44 0.09 7.62
C HIS A 58 -15.23 -0.67 7.07
N ALA A 59 -15.44 -1.75 6.29
CA ALA A 59 -14.34 -2.49 5.67
C ALA A 59 -13.48 -1.60 4.75
N TRP A 60 -14.13 -0.76 3.93
CA TRP A 60 -13.44 0.21 3.08
C TRP A 60 -12.80 1.33 3.89
N ALA A 61 -13.52 1.89 4.86
CA ALA A 61 -13.02 2.97 5.71
C ALA A 61 -11.80 2.55 6.53
N SER A 62 -11.79 1.32 7.02
CA SER A 62 -10.66 0.76 7.78
C SER A 62 -9.44 0.57 6.87
N LEU A 63 -9.63 0.05 5.64
CA LEU A 63 -8.55 -0.09 4.65
C LEU A 63 -8.01 1.26 4.15
N GLU A 64 -8.87 2.25 3.96
CA GLU A 64 -8.46 3.62 3.64
C GLU A 64 -7.64 4.23 4.79
N ALA A 65 -8.09 4.05 6.03
CA ALA A 65 -7.38 4.55 7.21
C ALA A 65 -6.00 3.87 7.38
N VAL A 66 -5.90 2.56 7.15
CA VAL A 66 -4.62 1.86 7.25
C VAL A 66 -3.68 2.22 6.10
N ARG A 67 -4.19 2.46 4.89
CA ARG A 67 -3.41 3.04 3.77
C ARG A 67 -2.88 4.43 4.13
N GLU A 68 -3.68 5.27 4.77
CA GLU A 68 -3.24 6.58 5.25
C GLU A 68 -2.15 6.47 6.32
N ALA A 69 -2.24 5.50 7.25
CA ALA A 69 -1.17 5.22 8.19
C ALA A 69 0.15 4.87 7.47
N ALA A 70 0.08 4.02 6.44
CA ALA A 70 1.24 3.67 5.62
C ALA A 70 1.79 4.88 4.84
N ARG A 71 0.94 5.73 4.26
CA ARG A 71 1.36 6.99 3.61
C ARG A 71 2.10 7.92 4.56
N ARG A 72 1.65 8.03 5.82
CA ARG A 72 2.31 8.87 6.83
C ARG A 72 3.68 8.36 7.22
N VAL A 73 3.81 7.05 7.45
CA VAL A 73 5.11 6.41 7.74
C VAL A 73 6.08 6.57 6.56
N ASP A 74 5.59 6.38 5.33
CA ASP A 74 6.37 6.58 4.11
C ASP A 74 6.84 8.05 3.98
N ALA A 75 5.93 9.01 4.16
CA ALA A 75 6.25 10.43 4.11
C ALA A 75 7.26 10.83 5.18
N GLU A 76 7.15 10.30 6.40
CA GLU A 76 8.14 10.54 7.46
C GLU A 76 9.52 9.99 7.08
N ALA A 77 9.58 8.77 6.52
CA ALA A 77 10.82 8.18 6.07
C ALA A 77 11.46 8.98 4.92
N ARG A 78 10.67 9.44 3.95
CA ARG A 78 11.15 10.29 2.85
C ARG A 78 11.67 11.65 3.33
N ARG A 79 11.03 12.27 4.33
CA ARG A 79 11.46 13.56 4.91
C ARG A 79 12.86 13.52 5.54
N LYS A 80 13.39 12.34 5.84
CA LYS A 80 14.76 12.15 6.35
C LYS A 80 15.82 12.25 5.23
N THR A 81 15.40 12.41 3.97
CA THR A 81 16.28 12.55 2.81
C THR A 81 16.41 14.01 2.36
N ALA A 82 17.44 14.31 1.58
CA ALA A 82 17.70 15.67 1.10
C ALA A 82 16.67 16.18 0.08
N ASN A 83 16.02 15.28 -0.68
CA ASN A 83 15.01 15.65 -1.68
C ASN A 83 13.86 14.63 -1.69
N PRO A 84 12.87 14.78 -0.79
CA PRO A 84 11.75 13.85 -0.63
C PRO A 84 10.84 13.72 -1.86
N ASP A 85 10.82 14.74 -2.73
CA ASP A 85 9.96 14.81 -3.92
C ASP A 85 10.61 14.17 -5.15
N ALA A 86 11.95 14.05 -5.14
CA ALA A 86 12.73 13.32 -6.15
C ALA A 86 12.73 11.80 -5.92
N MET A 87 11.70 11.27 -5.25
CA MET A 87 11.52 9.85 -4.96
C MET A 87 10.15 9.38 -5.46
N ARG A 88 10.08 8.13 -5.89
CA ARG A 88 8.83 7.39 -6.07
C ARG A 88 8.84 6.18 -5.18
N THR A 89 7.88 6.08 -4.27
CA THR A 89 7.72 5.00 -3.30
C THR A 89 6.36 4.35 -3.45
N LEU A 90 6.13 3.24 -2.75
CA LEU A 90 4.86 2.52 -2.86
C LEU A 90 3.66 3.40 -2.46
N PHE A 91 3.85 4.37 -1.55
CA PHE A 91 2.80 5.26 -1.04
C PHE A 91 2.98 6.73 -1.45
N PHE A 92 3.88 7.00 -2.40
CA PHE A 92 4.06 8.29 -3.06
C PHE A 92 4.49 8.05 -4.51
N LEU A 93 3.51 7.90 -5.39
CA LEU A 93 3.74 7.63 -6.82
C LEU A 93 3.80 8.92 -7.64
N GLY A 94 3.59 10.06 -6.99
CA GLY A 94 3.55 11.38 -7.59
C GLY A 94 2.12 11.90 -7.64
N PHE A 95 2.00 13.24 -7.57
CA PHE A 95 0.73 13.94 -7.37
C PHE A 95 -0.41 13.44 -8.26
N GLU A 96 -0.18 13.35 -9.57
CA GLU A 96 -1.23 13.04 -10.55
C GLU A 96 -1.78 11.62 -10.44
N LEU A 97 -0.91 10.65 -10.12
CA LEU A 97 -1.34 9.25 -9.93
C LEU A 97 -1.94 9.06 -8.54
N ASP A 98 -1.37 9.71 -7.53
CA ASP A 98 -1.90 9.66 -6.16
C ASP A 98 -3.33 10.26 -6.09
N GLU A 99 -3.60 11.35 -6.82
CA GLU A 99 -4.95 11.96 -6.93
C GLU A 99 -5.95 10.99 -7.59
N GLN A 100 -5.58 10.37 -8.71
CA GLN A 100 -6.43 9.38 -9.38
C GLN A 100 -6.71 8.14 -8.50
N LEU A 101 -5.75 7.71 -7.68
CA LEU A 101 -5.93 6.61 -6.74
C LEU A 101 -6.87 7.00 -5.59
N ASP A 102 -6.77 8.23 -5.09
CA ASP A 102 -7.63 8.73 -4.03
C ASP A 102 -9.08 8.87 -4.52
N ASP A 103 -9.28 9.41 -5.74
CA ASP A 103 -10.59 9.46 -6.40
C ASP A 103 -11.17 8.05 -6.64
N ARG A 104 -10.35 7.12 -7.16
CA ARG A 104 -10.79 5.74 -7.41
C ARG A 104 -11.19 5.03 -6.13
N LEU A 105 -10.43 5.18 -5.05
CA LEU A 105 -10.76 4.59 -3.75
C LEU A 105 -12.07 5.17 -3.19
N ALA A 106 -12.28 6.47 -3.34
CA ALA A 106 -13.54 7.11 -2.94
C ALA A 106 -14.74 6.61 -3.75
N MET A 107 -14.58 6.40 -5.06
CA MET A 107 -15.59 5.78 -5.91
C MET A 107 -15.88 4.34 -5.48
N LEU A 108 -14.87 3.49 -5.32
CA LEU A 108 -15.04 2.10 -4.87
C LEU A 108 -15.80 2.03 -3.54
N LYS A 109 -15.43 2.86 -2.56
CA LYS A 109 -16.12 2.93 -1.27
C LYS A 109 -17.58 3.38 -1.38
N ARG A 110 -17.88 4.32 -2.30
CA ARG A 110 -19.23 4.84 -2.52
C ARG A 110 -20.11 3.88 -3.30
N ASP A 111 -19.59 3.30 -4.37
CA ASP A 111 -20.32 2.37 -5.24
C ASP A 111 -20.56 1.04 -4.54
N SER A 112 -19.64 0.65 -3.65
CA SER A 112 -19.77 -0.51 -2.77
C SER A 112 -20.55 -0.20 -1.50
N ALA A 113 -21.58 0.66 -1.54
CA ALA A 113 -22.33 1.25 -0.40
C ALA A 113 -23.05 0.25 0.56
N GLY A 114 -22.37 -0.82 0.98
CA GLY A 114 -22.87 -1.95 1.75
C GLY A 114 -22.84 -3.27 0.99
N ASP A 115 -22.82 -3.25 -0.34
CA ASP A 115 -23.15 -4.44 -1.13
C ASP A 115 -21.94 -5.26 -1.59
N LYS A 116 -20.74 -4.67 -1.55
CA LYS A 116 -19.50 -5.36 -1.97
C LYS A 116 -18.36 -5.13 -1.00
N ALA A 117 -17.81 -6.22 -0.49
CA ALA A 117 -16.59 -6.18 0.30
C ALA A 117 -15.39 -5.79 -0.58
N PRO A 118 -14.31 -5.21 -0.01
CA PRO A 118 -13.09 -4.91 -0.76
C PRO A 118 -12.53 -6.10 -1.55
N SER A 119 -12.63 -7.32 -1.00
CA SER A 119 -12.20 -8.56 -1.65
C SER A 119 -13.05 -8.99 -2.84
N GLU A 120 -14.26 -8.45 -2.99
CA GLU A 120 -15.15 -8.71 -4.13
C GLU A 120 -14.97 -7.65 -5.22
N ALA A 121 -14.56 -6.43 -4.84
CA ALA A 121 -14.32 -5.32 -5.75
C ALA A 121 -12.90 -5.31 -6.32
N LEU A 122 -11.91 -5.77 -5.55
CA LEU A 122 -10.49 -5.78 -5.91
C LEU A 122 -9.92 -7.19 -5.89
N GLU A 123 -9.08 -7.49 -6.88
CA GLU A 123 -8.25 -8.70 -6.88
C GLU A 123 -7.07 -8.53 -5.90
N LEU A 124 -7.33 -8.75 -4.62
CA LEU A 124 -6.33 -8.59 -3.56
C LEU A 124 -5.26 -9.69 -3.66
N PRO A 125 -3.96 -9.34 -3.59
CA PRO A 125 -2.86 -10.31 -3.64
C PRO A 125 -2.95 -11.45 -2.61
N ILE A 126 -3.55 -11.19 -1.44
CA ILE A 126 -3.87 -12.18 -0.39
C ILE A 126 -5.22 -11.83 0.27
N ALA A 127 -5.83 -12.80 0.95
CA ALA A 127 -7.07 -12.58 1.70
C ALA A 127 -6.83 -11.80 3.00
N LEU A 128 -7.34 -10.56 3.08
CA LEU A 128 -7.10 -9.65 4.23
C LEU A 128 -7.92 -10.00 5.49
N GLY A 129 -8.98 -10.81 5.35
CA GLY A 129 -9.75 -11.34 6.50
C GLY A 129 -9.18 -12.63 7.08
N ALA A 130 -8.13 -13.20 6.48
CA ALA A 130 -7.51 -14.42 6.95
C ALA A 130 -6.42 -14.15 8.00
N LYS A 131 -6.02 -15.20 8.73
CA LYS A 131 -4.83 -15.15 9.59
C LYS A 131 -3.61 -14.73 8.76
N PHE A 132 -2.82 -13.81 9.29
CA PHE A 132 -1.63 -13.33 8.60
C PHE A 132 -0.63 -14.45 8.35
N ASP A 133 -0.27 -14.62 7.07
CA ASP A 133 0.77 -15.53 6.60
C ASP A 133 1.86 -14.71 5.90
N LYS A 134 3.01 -14.62 6.57
CA LYS A 134 4.19 -13.88 6.09
C LYS A 134 4.76 -14.46 4.79
N GLU A 135 4.67 -15.77 4.60
CA GLU A 135 5.19 -16.45 3.41
C GLU A 135 4.25 -16.28 2.22
N ALA A 136 2.93 -16.31 2.45
CA ALA A 136 1.94 -15.99 1.44
C ALA A 136 2.09 -14.55 0.94
N LEU A 137 2.29 -13.59 1.85
CA LEU A 137 2.58 -12.20 1.47
C LEU A 137 3.88 -12.12 0.66
N ARG A 138 4.96 -12.76 1.11
CA ARG A 138 6.24 -12.76 0.38
C ARG A 138 6.05 -13.28 -1.04
N GLY A 139 5.38 -14.43 -1.20
CA GLY A 139 5.09 -15.03 -2.50
C GLY A 139 4.25 -14.12 -3.39
N ALA A 140 3.25 -13.44 -2.83
CA ALA A 140 2.42 -12.49 -3.55
C ALA A 140 3.21 -11.27 -4.05
N LEU A 141 4.07 -10.69 -3.20
CA LEU A 141 4.91 -9.53 -3.55
C LEU A 141 5.97 -9.86 -4.61
N THR A 142 6.43 -11.10 -4.68
CA THR A 142 7.45 -11.55 -5.66
C THR A 142 6.88 -12.33 -6.83
N LYS A 143 5.55 -12.41 -7.00
CA LYS A 143 4.90 -13.19 -8.07
C LYS A 143 5.35 -12.73 -9.47
N GLY A 144 5.64 -11.44 -9.63
CA GLY A 144 6.15 -10.85 -10.87
C GLY A 144 7.68 -10.80 -10.97
N GLY A 145 8.42 -11.44 -10.04
CA GLY A 145 9.88 -11.40 -9.96
C GLY A 145 10.40 -10.75 -8.68
N THR A 146 11.73 -10.80 -8.52
CA THR A 146 12.44 -10.11 -7.43
C THR A 146 13.14 -8.88 -7.96
N GLU A 147 13.43 -7.92 -7.09
CA GLU A 147 14.08 -6.66 -7.48
C GLU A 147 15.43 -6.51 -6.79
N GLU A 148 16.42 -6.08 -7.57
CA GLU A 148 17.70 -5.66 -7.04
C GLU A 148 17.65 -4.21 -6.56
N PHE A 149 18.22 -3.97 -5.38
CA PHE A 149 18.30 -2.64 -4.79
C PHE A 149 19.63 -2.42 -4.07
N LYS A 150 20.02 -1.16 -3.94
CA LYS A 150 21.08 -0.72 -3.04
C LYS A 150 20.46 -0.28 -1.71
N ARG A 151 21.05 -0.72 -0.59
CA ARG A 151 20.68 -0.20 0.74
C ARG A 151 21.35 1.15 0.94
N GLU A 152 20.54 2.17 1.15
CA GLU A 152 20.94 3.54 1.44
C GLU A 152 20.37 3.94 2.81
N PRO A 153 20.91 4.98 3.47
CA PRO A 153 20.31 5.51 4.69
C PRO A 153 18.82 5.90 4.53
N ALA A 154 18.43 6.28 3.32
CA ALA A 154 17.05 6.60 2.96
C ALA A 154 16.13 5.37 2.92
N GLY A 155 16.65 4.17 2.61
CA GLY A 155 15.84 2.98 2.34
C GLY A 155 16.45 2.10 1.25
N ARG A 156 15.59 1.42 0.48
CA ARG A 156 16.03 0.54 -0.62
C ARG A 156 15.89 1.26 -1.96
N GLN A 157 17.02 1.71 -2.51
CA GLN A 157 17.03 2.31 -3.84
C GLN A 157 17.02 1.20 -4.91
N LEU A 158 15.94 1.08 -5.68
CA LEU A 158 15.88 0.14 -6.79
C LEU A 158 16.86 0.52 -7.90
N LYS A 159 17.39 -0.49 -8.60
CA LYS A 159 18.27 -0.31 -9.76
C LYS A 159 17.45 -0.13 -11.05
N GLY A 160 18.10 0.43 -12.07
CA GLY A 160 17.54 0.61 -13.40
C GLY A 160 16.63 1.83 -13.51
N PRO A 161 16.03 2.05 -14.70
CA PRO A 161 15.20 3.22 -14.95
C PRO A 161 13.89 3.15 -14.16
N LEU A 162 13.36 4.34 -13.83
CA LEU A 162 12.00 4.49 -13.30
C LEU A 162 11.01 4.00 -14.37
N PRO A 163 10.15 3.00 -14.07
CA PRO A 163 9.14 2.57 -15.01
C PRO A 163 8.15 3.68 -15.35
N THR A 164 7.80 3.80 -16.63
CA THR A 164 6.76 4.73 -17.11
C THR A 164 5.35 4.19 -16.86
N GLU A 165 5.20 2.87 -16.87
CA GLU A 165 3.92 2.20 -16.63
C GLU A 165 3.62 2.14 -15.12
N PRO A 166 2.49 2.72 -14.65
CA PRO A 166 2.14 2.77 -13.23
C PRO A 166 2.11 1.41 -12.52
N GLN A 167 1.51 0.40 -13.18
CA GLN A 167 1.43 -0.95 -12.64
C GLN A 167 2.82 -1.59 -12.46
N GLU A 168 3.75 -1.31 -13.36
CA GLU A 168 5.11 -1.86 -13.31
C GLU A 168 5.92 -1.16 -12.21
N LEU A 169 5.79 0.16 -12.08
CA LEU A 169 6.37 0.92 -10.97
C LEU A 169 5.97 0.30 -9.61
N VAL A 170 4.67 0.09 -9.40
CA VAL A 170 4.14 -0.47 -8.15
C VAL A 170 4.56 -1.92 -7.94
N ARG A 171 4.54 -2.75 -8.99
CA ARG A 171 5.03 -4.14 -8.94
C ARG A 171 6.47 -4.19 -8.43
N ARG A 172 7.35 -3.37 -9.00
CA ARG A 172 8.78 -3.33 -8.64
C ARG A 172 8.98 -2.83 -7.20
N LEU A 173 8.31 -1.74 -6.83
CA LEU A 173 8.37 -1.19 -5.47
C LEU A 173 7.90 -2.22 -4.42
N ALA A 174 6.81 -2.94 -4.71
CA ALA A 174 6.28 -3.99 -3.85
C ALA A 174 7.23 -5.19 -3.73
N ALA A 175 7.81 -5.64 -4.84
CA ALA A 175 8.80 -6.72 -4.84
C ALA A 175 10.05 -6.36 -4.03
N ALA A 176 10.48 -5.10 -4.05
CA ALA A 176 11.62 -4.62 -3.27
C ALA A 176 11.36 -4.50 -1.76
N LEU A 177 10.13 -4.72 -1.28
CA LEU A 177 9.86 -4.97 0.15
C LEU A 177 10.48 -6.28 0.62
N VAL A 178 10.72 -7.24 -0.28
CA VAL A 178 11.36 -8.52 0.03
C VAL A 178 12.88 -8.42 -0.13
N PRO A 179 13.69 -8.89 0.84
CA PRO A 179 13.32 -9.59 2.08
C PRO A 179 12.59 -8.67 3.07
N LEU A 180 11.53 -9.18 3.72
CA LEU A 180 10.77 -8.39 4.70
C LEU A 180 11.65 -8.08 5.91
N SER A 181 11.60 -6.84 6.39
CA SER A 181 12.37 -6.34 7.55
C SER A 181 11.46 -5.97 8.72
N ASP A 182 12.04 -5.86 9.91
CA ASP A 182 11.32 -5.48 11.13
C ASP A 182 10.82 -4.02 11.09
N ASN A 183 11.49 -3.17 10.30
CA ASN A 183 11.05 -1.80 10.02
C ASN A 183 10.67 -1.65 8.54
N TYR A 184 9.79 -0.68 8.24
CA TYR A 184 9.43 -0.36 6.85
C TYR A 184 10.69 0.02 6.05
N PRO A 185 11.02 -0.72 4.97
CA PRO A 185 12.32 -0.57 4.30
C PRO A 185 12.40 0.59 3.29
N LEU A 186 11.31 1.33 3.09
CA LEU A 186 11.15 2.41 2.11
C LEU A 186 11.79 2.08 0.74
N PRO A 187 11.22 1.16 -0.06
CA PRO A 187 11.67 0.97 -1.43
C PRO A 187 11.37 2.20 -2.29
N TYR A 188 12.32 2.62 -3.11
CA TYR A 188 12.15 3.79 -3.96
C TYR A 188 12.93 3.75 -5.27
N PHE A 189 12.39 4.44 -6.27
CA PHE A 189 13.14 4.93 -7.41
C PHE A 189 13.50 6.41 -7.20
N LYS A 190 14.65 6.83 -7.71
CA LYS A 190 14.94 8.26 -7.86
C LYS A 190 14.25 8.78 -9.11
N VAL A 191 13.72 9.99 -9.02
CA VAL A 191 13.31 10.76 -10.19
C VAL A 191 14.53 11.57 -10.60
N GLU A 192 15.06 11.28 -11.78
CA GLU A 192 16.10 12.13 -12.37
C GLU A 192 15.48 13.49 -12.71
N ALA A 193 16.20 14.56 -12.38
CA ALA A 193 15.80 15.95 -12.66
C ALA A 193 16.03 16.32 -14.12
#